data_AF-A0A7J8DWA2-F1
#
_entry.id   AF-A0A7J8DWA2-F1
#
_cell.length_a   1.000
_cell.length_b   1.000
_cell.length_c   1.000
_cell.angle_alpha   90.00
_cell.angle_beta   90.00
_cell.angle_gamma   90.00
#
_symmetry.space_group_name_H-M   'P 1'
#
loop_
_entity.id
_entity.type
_entity.pdbx_description
1 polymer ?
#
loop_
_entity_poly.entity_id
_entity_poly.type
_entity_poly.pdbx_seq_one_letter_code
_entity_poly.pdbx_strand_id
1 'polypeptide(L)' 'MIDPTAEEEHLATGTLTVVMDEESKLCCLHKPGGSGLTGGKLQDCMSRAVTRHKEVKKLMDEVIKSMKPK' A
#
# COMPACT_ATOMS: atom_id res chain seq x y z
N MET A 1 -9.00 -7.26 0.77
CA MET A 1 -7.81 -7.91 0.19
C MET A 1 -6.71 -6.88 0.09
N ILE A 2 -5.45 -7.24 0.30
CA ILE A 2 -4.28 -6.35 0.20
C ILE A 2 -3.22 -7.13 -0.58
N ASP A 3 -2.51 -6.44 -1.47
CA ASP A 3 -1.53 -7.04 -2.37
C ASP A 3 -2.13 -8.17 -3.23
N PRO A 4 -3.22 -7.87 -3.98
CA PRO A 4 -3.93 -8.89 -4.72
C PRO A 4 -3.05 -9.47 -5.83
N THR A 5 -3.21 -10.76 -6.12
CA THR A 5 -2.63 -11.35 -7.33
C THR A 5 -3.34 -10.84 -8.58
N ALA A 6 -2.79 -11.12 -9.76
CA ALA A 6 -3.41 -10.74 -11.02
C ALA A 6 -4.82 -11.35 -11.19
N GLU A 7 -5.01 -12.61 -10.78
CA GLU A 7 -6.30 -13.30 -10.83
C GLU A 7 -7.31 -12.67 -9.85
N GLU A 8 -6.85 -12.34 -8.64
CA GLU A 8 -7.66 -11.68 -7.63
C GLU A 8 -8.08 -10.27 -8.05
N GLU A 9 -7.16 -9.50 -8.65
CA GLU A 9 -7.42 -8.17 -9.19
C GLU A 9 -8.38 -8.22 -10.38
N HIS A 10 -8.23 -9.21 -11.26
CA HIS A 10 -9.11 -9.40 -12.42
C HIS A 10 -10.57 -9.67 -12.00
N LEU A 11 -10.77 -10.41 -10.91
CA LEU A 11 -12.10 -10.69 -10.36
C LEU A 11 -12.64 -9.57 -9.46
N ALA A 12 -11.81 -8.60 -9.08
CA ALA A 12 -12.21 -7.52 -8.19
C ALA A 12 -13.13 -6.51 -8.88
N THR A 13 -14.10 -5.97 -8.13
CA THR A 13 -15.01 -4.92 -8.64
C THR A 13 -14.44 -3.51 -8.54
N GLY A 14 -13.18 -3.38 -8.12
CA GLY A 14 -12.48 -2.11 -8.02
C GLY A 14 -11.18 -2.22 -7.23
N THR A 15 -10.26 -1.33 -7.53
CA THR A 15 -8.93 -1.26 -6.92
C THR A 15 -8.73 0.07 -6.19
N LEU A 16 -7.81 0.06 -5.22
CA LEU A 16 -7.40 1.23 -4.46
C LEU A 16 -5.90 1.12 -4.18
N THR A 17 -5.14 2.11 -4.60
CA THR A 17 -3.73 2.26 -4.26
C THR A 17 -3.56 3.46 -3.35
N VAL A 18 -2.82 3.28 -2.25
CA VAL A 18 -2.49 4.34 -1.28
C VAL A 18 -0.98 4.49 -1.24
N VAL A 19 -0.48 5.69 -1.50
CA VAL A 19 0.95 5.99 -1.41
C VAL A 19 1.18 6.88 -0.20
N MET A 20 2.13 6.48 0.64
CA MET A 20 2.52 7.21 1.83
C MET A 20 4.00 7.57 1.79
N ASP A 21 4.34 8.71 2.37
CA ASP A 21 5.73 9.07 2.63
C ASP A 21 6.26 8.39 3.91
N GLU A 22 7.53 8.65 4.20
CA GLU A 22 8.24 8.08 5.35
C GLU A 22 7.69 8.55 6.70
N GLU A 23 7.02 9.71 6.73
CA GLU A 23 6.34 10.26 7.90
C GLU A 23 4.91 9.71 8.03
N SER A 24 4.54 8.70 7.22
CA SER A 24 3.19 8.11 7.15
C SER A 24 2.12 9.11 6.71
N LYS A 25 2.48 10.16 5.98
CA LYS A 25 1.53 11.11 5.38
C LYS A 25 1.11 10.61 4.01
N LEU A 26 -0.14 10.91 3.64
CA LEU A 26 -0.70 10.54 2.35
C LEU A 26 -0.07 11.38 1.23
N CYS A 27 0.60 10.74 0.28
CA CYS A 27 1.10 11.38 -0.94
C CYS A 27 0.01 11.43 -2.01
N CYS A 28 -0.55 10.27 -2.33
CA CYS A 28 -1.64 10.17 -3.29
C CYS A 28 -2.53 8.96 -3.02
N LEU A 29 -3.75 9.06 -3.54
CA LEU A 29 -4.76 8.02 -3.49
C LEU A 29 -5.27 7.79 -4.91
N HIS A 30 -5.20 6.56 -5.39
CA HIS A 30 -5.67 6.20 -6.73
C HIS A 30 -6.79 5.17 -6.64
N LYS A 31 -7.98 5.54 -7.13
CA LYS A 31 -9.14 4.66 -7.24
C LYS A 31 -9.81 4.86 -8.61
N PRO A 32 -9.51 4.04 -9.62
CA PRO A 32 -10.02 4.21 -10.99
C PRO A 32 -11.47 3.72 -11.14
N GLY A 33 -12.39 4.26 -10.35
CA GLY A 33 -13.79 3.84 -10.34
C GLY A 33 -14.03 2.50 -9.63
N GLY A 34 -15.01 1.74 -10.12
CA GLY A 34 -15.48 0.50 -9.50
C GLY A 34 -16.43 0.70 -8.32
N SER A 35 -16.61 -0.34 -7.51
CA SER A 35 -17.50 -0.31 -6.35
C SER A 35 -17.17 0.85 -5.39
N GLY A 36 -18.23 1.50 -4.89
CA GLY A 36 -18.12 2.57 -3.90
C GLY A 36 -17.46 2.10 -2.60
N LEU A 37 -16.73 3.01 -1.95
CA LEU A 37 -16.02 2.75 -0.70
C LEU A 37 -16.54 3.69 0.39
N THR A 38 -16.80 3.16 1.58
CA THR A 38 -17.19 3.99 2.73
C THR A 38 -15.95 4.62 3.38
N GLY A 39 -16.12 5.76 4.05
CA GLY A 39 -15.04 6.41 4.79
C GLY A 39 -14.36 5.50 5.83
N GLY A 40 -15.15 4.65 6.52
CA GLY A 40 -14.60 3.68 7.47
C GLY A 40 -13.71 2.61 6.81
N LYS A 41 -14.12 2.08 5.65
CA LYS A 41 -13.28 1.14 4.90
C LYS A 41 -12.02 1.81 4.34
N LEU A 42 -12.14 3.07 3.90
CA LEU A 42 -10.97 3.85 3.48
C LEU A 42 -9.98 4.05 4.63
N GLN A 43 -10.48 4.36 5.84
CA GLN A 43 -9.64 4.53 7.02
C GLN A 43 -8.92 3.22 7.43
N ASP A 44 -9.59 2.07 7.29
CA ASP A 44 -8.97 0.75 7.47
C ASP A 44 -7.85 0.52 6.44
N CYS A 45 -8.11 0.79 5.15
CA CYS A 45 -7.10 0.72 4.11
C CYS A 45 -5.89 1.62 4.40
N MET A 46 -6.12 2.85 4.87
CA MET A 46 -5.05 3.78 5.25
C MET A 46 -4.23 3.22 6.42
N SER A 47 -4.89 2.77 7.49
CA SER A 47 -4.20 2.22 8.66
C SER A 47 -3.33 1.02 8.30
N ARG A 48 -3.83 0.14 7.40
CA ARG A 48 -3.09 -1.02 6.91
C ARG A 48 -1.92 -0.64 6.00
N ALA A 49 -2.09 0.39 5.16
CA ALA A 49 -1.03 0.91 4.31
C ALA A 49 0.12 1.50 5.14
N VAL A 50 -0.16 2.18 6.26
CA VAL A 50 0.89 2.65 7.19
C VAL A 50 1.74 1.48 7.70
N THR A 51 1.09 0.40 8.14
CA THR A 51 1.79 -0.79 8.64
C THR A 51 2.65 -1.43 7.55
N ARG A 52 2.08 -1.65 6.36
CA ARG A 52 2.79 -2.27 5.23
C ARG A 52 3.95 -1.43 4.72
N HIS A 53 3.81 -0.11 4.67
CA HIS A 53 4.90 0.78 4.27
C HIS A 53 6.12 0.64 5.19
N LYS A 54 5.91 0.56 6.51
CA LYS A 54 6.99 0.38 7.50
C LYS A 54 7.70 -0.97 7.33
N GLU A 55 6.96 -2.04 7.07
CA GLU A 55 7.53 -3.37 6.82
C GLU A 55 8.40 -3.38 5.56
N VAL A 56 7.90 -2.82 4.45
CA VAL A 56 8.64 -2.73 3.19
C VAL A 56 9.87 -1.82 3.34
N LYS A 57 9.76 -0.69 4.05
CA LYS A 57 10.89 0.19 4.35
C LYS A 57 11.99 -0.55 5.10
N LYS A 58 11.64 -1.32 6.13
CA LYS A 58 12.61 -2.13 6.88
C LYS A 58 13.35 -3.12 5.98
N LEU A 59 12.64 -3.83 5.10
CA LEU A 59 13.25 -4.75 4.14
C LEU A 59 14.21 -4.02 3.20
N MET A 60 13.80 -2.84 2.71
CA MET A 60 14.64 -2.02 1.85
C MET A 60 15.91 -1.54 2.57
N ASP A 61 15.79 -1.10 3.83
CA ASP A 61 16.92 -0.66 4.65
C ASP A 61 17.92 -1.81 4.93
N GLU A 62 17.41 -3.02 5.17
CA GLU A 62 18.22 -4.23 5.34
C GLU A 62 19.01 -4.57 4.07
N VAL A 63 18.36 -4.51 2.91
CA VAL A 63 18.99 -4.72 1.61
C VAL A 63 20.05 -3.66 1.35
N ILE A 64 19.73 -2.37 1.53
CA ILE A 64 20.69 -1.26 1.37
C ILE A 64 21.91 -1.46 2.26
N LYS A 65 21.71 -1.85 3.53
CA LYS A 65 22.82 -2.11 4.46
C LYS A 65 23.70 -3.27 3.99
N SER A 66 23.11 -4.35 3.46
CA SER A 66 23.85 -5.51 2.97
C SER A 66 24.62 -5.25 1.67
N MET A 67 24.14 -4.33 0.83
CA MET A 67 24.73 -4.00 -0.46
C MET A 67 25.76 -2.86 -0.40
N LYS A 68 25.94 -2.21 0.76
CA LYS A 68 26.98 -1.18 0.91
C LYS A 68 28.36 -1.79 0.66
N PRO A 69 29.12 -1.31 -0.34
CA PRO A 69 30.48 -1.77 -0.57
C PRO A 69 31.34 -1.49 0.67
N LYS A 70 32.25 -2.42 0.98
CA LYS A 70 33.22 -2.30 2.08
C LYS A 70 34.17 -1.13 1.85
#